data_AF-A0AAV5ACE5-F1
#
_entry.id   AF-A0AAV5ACE5-F1
#
_cell.length_a   1.000
_cell.length_b   1.000
_cell.length_c   1.000
_cell.angle_alpha   90.00
_cell.angle_beta   90.00
_cell.angle_gamma   90.00
#
_symmetry.space_group_name_H-M   'P 1'
#
loop_
_entity.id
_entity.type
_entity.pdbx_description
1 polymer ?
#
loop_
_entity_poly.entity_id
_entity_poly.type
_entity_poly.pdbx_seq_one_letter_code
_entity_poly.pdbx_strand_id
1 'polypeptide(L)'
;MDSLMQMLHAATSANQYPKLYVIADRVFYHLDSFTEPSRSQTSITSHLGYSKLTFKIYSSKDAHVTKWYLLVSDAITALQCIREGWGPTLKDITISLASIGVNFHIFKTPPTPRPHIPIVLHPPILGYRNQNYTPTTGDYLKYVEIWNAVLKQPRCRTTLARGGILWCLAMEVLDPSSVVDLDFSQNEHIVHYPTPSNKCWETMLTKADEDILCRVYYIYTGNGEQTTQVSWWPKQNVWARKGLSTGYWTAQCKEWYQFGLKTILEGKAHL
;
A
#
# COMPACT_ATOMS: atom_id res chain seq x y z
N MET A 1 13.01 3.07 25.03
CA MET A 1 11.74 2.36 24.74
C MET A 1 11.25 1.56 25.94
N ASP A 2 12.11 0.79 26.62
CA ASP A 2 11.69 -0.09 27.74
C ASP A 2 11.03 0.64 28.93
N SER A 3 11.52 1.83 29.29
CA SER A 3 10.92 2.64 30.37
C SER A 3 9.50 3.15 30.03
N LEU A 4 9.21 3.43 28.76
CA LEU A 4 7.90 3.92 28.31
C LEU A 4 6.90 2.75 28.19
N MET A 5 7.39 1.57 27.77
CA MET A 5 6.61 0.33 27.79
C MET A 5 6.27 -0.10 29.23
N GLN A 6 7.19 0.07 30.19
CA GLN A 6 6.93 -0.18 31.61
C GLN A 6 5.89 0.79 32.22
N MET A 7 5.90 2.06 31.81
CA MET A 7 4.89 3.04 32.24
C MET A 7 3.50 2.76 31.62
N LEU A 8 3.44 2.38 30.35
CA LEU A 8 2.19 1.94 29.71
C LEU A 8 1.60 0.72 30.44
N HIS A 9 2.48 -0.22 30.81
CA HIS A 9 2.14 -1.43 31.58
C HIS A 9 1.44 -1.12 32.90
N ALA A 10 2.01 -0.20 33.69
CA ALA A 10 1.43 0.22 34.97
C ALA A 10 0.06 0.90 34.78
N ALA A 11 -0.16 1.57 33.65
CA ALA A 11 -1.43 2.24 33.32
C ALA A 11 -2.51 1.29 32.77
N THR A 12 -2.12 0.11 32.26
CA THR A 12 -3.03 -0.91 31.71
C THR A 12 -3.61 -1.88 32.76
N SER A 13 -2.93 -2.12 33.89
CA SER A 13 -3.40 -3.02 34.94
C SER A 13 -4.51 -2.45 35.82
N ALA A 14 -4.78 -1.13 35.74
CA ALA A 14 -5.67 -0.42 36.65
C ALA A 14 -7.06 -0.05 36.08
N ASN A 15 -7.41 -0.45 34.84
CA ASN A 15 -8.63 0.05 34.20
C ASN A 15 -9.35 -1.00 33.33
N GLN A 16 -10.68 -1.05 33.42
CA GLN A 16 -11.53 -2.10 32.84
C GLN A 16 -11.77 -1.95 31.32
N TYR A 17 -11.38 -0.83 30.72
CA TYR A 17 -11.57 -0.51 29.31
C TYR A 17 -10.28 -0.62 28.49
N PRO A 18 -10.33 -1.17 27.26
CA PRO A 18 -9.18 -1.23 26.37
C PRO A 18 -8.72 0.20 26.02
N LYS A 19 -7.42 0.46 26.19
CA LYS A 19 -6.83 1.77 25.91
C LYS A 19 -6.02 1.71 24.63
N LEU A 20 -6.24 2.70 23.77
CA LEU A 20 -5.40 2.99 22.62
C LEU A 20 -4.34 4.01 23.01
N TYR A 21 -3.12 3.77 22.55
CA TYR A 21 -2.01 4.69 22.75
C TYR A 21 -1.37 5.00 21.40
N VAL A 22 -0.94 6.25 21.23
CA VAL A 22 -0.26 6.71 20.02
C VAL A 22 1.09 7.26 20.43
N ILE A 23 2.14 6.79 19.75
CA ILE A 23 3.50 7.32 19.91
C ILE A 23 3.94 7.89 18.57
N ALA A 24 4.31 9.17 18.57
CA ALA A 24 4.97 9.77 17.41
C ALA A 24 6.41 9.25 17.31
N ASP A 25 6.78 8.74 16.14
CA ASP A 25 8.10 8.20 15.87
C ASP A 25 8.55 8.57 14.45
N ARG A 26 9.87 8.63 14.22
CA ARG A 26 10.40 8.86 12.87
C ARG A 26 10.75 7.52 12.24
N VAL A 27 10.18 7.32 11.05
CA VAL A 27 10.52 6.18 10.21
C VAL A 27 11.50 6.64 9.14
N PHE A 28 12.65 5.95 9.07
CA PHE A 28 13.68 6.19 8.06
C PHE A 28 13.40 5.31 6.84
N TYR A 29 13.46 5.90 5.65
CA TYR A 29 13.37 5.22 4.38
C TYR A 29 14.74 5.29 3.72
N HIS A 30 15.29 4.12 3.36
CA HIS A 30 16.42 4.07 2.43
C HIS A 30 15.87 4.17 1.01
N LEU A 31 16.37 5.13 0.22
CA LEU A 31 16.24 5.06 -1.22
C LEU A 31 17.18 3.93 -1.69
N ASP A 32 16.69 2.70 -1.68
CA ASP A 32 17.24 1.73 -2.62
C ASP A 32 16.84 2.26 -4.00
N SER A 33 17.80 2.86 -4.69
CA SER A 33 17.69 3.12 -6.11
C SER A 33 17.50 1.76 -6.77
N PHE A 34 16.24 1.40 -7.05
CA PHE A 34 15.93 0.39 -8.04
C PHE A 34 16.37 0.94 -9.40
N THR A 35 17.67 0.89 -9.66
CA THR A 35 18.21 0.94 -11.01
C THR A 35 17.72 -0.31 -11.71
N GLU A 36 16.94 -0.14 -12.78
CA GLU A 36 16.75 -1.20 -13.76
C GLU A 36 18.13 -1.77 -14.14
N PRO A 37 18.25 -3.08 -14.41
CA PRO A 37 19.48 -3.63 -14.93
C PRO A 37 19.66 -3.17 -16.40
N SER A 38 19.97 -1.90 -16.63
CA SER A 38 20.58 -1.48 -17.87
C SER A 38 21.98 -2.09 -17.90
N ARG A 39 22.17 -3.08 -18.79
CA ARG A 39 23.49 -3.63 -19.09
C ARG A 39 24.43 -2.47 -19.40
N SER A 40 25.57 -2.43 -18.70
CA SER A 40 26.63 -1.43 -18.79
C SER A 40 26.32 -0.02 -18.27
N GLN A 41 26.51 0.19 -16.96
CA GLN A 41 27.23 1.36 -16.42
C GLN A 41 27.45 1.24 -14.92
N THR A 42 28.71 1.39 -14.50
CA THR A 42 29.15 1.45 -13.10
C THR A 42 28.53 2.68 -12.44
N SER A 43 27.42 2.49 -11.72
CA SER A 43 26.73 3.58 -11.02
C SER A 43 27.21 3.65 -9.57
N ILE A 44 27.83 4.77 -9.20
CA ILE A 44 28.16 5.11 -7.82
C ILE A 44 26.84 5.47 -7.11
N THR A 45 26.33 4.59 -6.27
CA THR A 45 25.09 4.81 -5.54
C THR A 45 25.33 5.74 -4.34
N SER A 46 24.83 6.97 -4.40
CA SER A 46 24.76 7.85 -3.24
C SER A 46 23.49 7.53 -2.44
N HIS A 47 23.66 7.00 -1.22
CA HIS A 47 22.57 6.61 -0.33
C HIS A 47 21.95 7.84 0.36
N LEU A 48 20.99 8.52 -0.27
CA LEU A 48 20.14 9.48 0.46
C LEU A 48 19.01 8.71 1.17
N GLY A 49 19.05 8.64 2.49
CA GLY A 49 17.88 8.25 3.29
C GLY A 49 17.03 9.48 3.60
N TYR A 50 15.70 9.35 3.62
CA TYR A 50 14.79 10.39 4.13
C TYR A 50 13.99 9.84 5.31
N SER A 51 13.64 10.68 6.28
CA SER A 51 12.78 10.28 7.41
C SER A 51 11.43 10.96 7.32
N LYS A 52 10.36 10.22 7.60
CA LYS A 52 8.99 10.73 7.72
C LYS A 52 8.56 10.60 9.17
N LEU A 53 7.89 11.64 9.70
CA LEU A 53 7.18 11.51 10.96
C LEU A 53 5.99 10.56 10.76
N THR A 54 5.83 9.63 11.68
CA THR A 54 4.76 8.62 11.68
C THR A 54 4.20 8.46 13.08
N PHE A 55 3.02 7.88 13.19
CA PHE A 55 2.35 7.66 14.45
C PHE A 55 2.08 6.17 14.61
N LYS A 56 2.76 5.56 15.57
CA LYS A 56 2.60 4.15 15.90
C LYS A 56 1.42 3.97 16.84
N ILE A 57 0.48 3.12 16.45
CA ILE A 57 -0.72 2.81 17.21
C ILE A 57 -0.47 1.55 18.04
N TYR A 58 -0.88 1.62 19.30
CA TYR A 58 -0.81 0.52 20.26
C TYR A 58 -2.19 0.26 20.85
N SER A 59 -2.53 -1.03 21.01
CA SER A 59 -3.66 -1.46 21.82
C SER A 59 -3.16 -2.17 23.06
N SER A 60 -3.75 -1.85 24.22
CA SER A 60 -3.51 -2.58 25.47
C SER A 60 -3.89 -4.07 25.38
N LYS A 61 -4.78 -4.46 24.46
CA LYS A 61 -5.16 -5.87 24.25
C LYS A 61 -4.09 -6.66 23.49
N ASP A 62 -3.24 -5.98 22.73
CA ASP A 62 -2.25 -6.59 21.83
C ASP A 62 -0.80 -6.47 22.33
N ALA A 63 -0.57 -5.73 23.42
CA ALA A 63 0.75 -5.37 23.94
C ALA A 63 1.72 -6.57 24.16
N HIS A 64 1.18 -7.80 24.28
CA HIS A 64 1.93 -9.04 24.47
C HIS A 64 1.77 -10.07 23.36
N VAL A 65 0.86 -9.84 22.42
CA VAL A 65 0.37 -10.88 21.50
C VAL A 65 0.85 -10.63 20.07
N THR A 66 0.88 -9.37 19.64
CA THR A 66 1.16 -9.05 18.24
C THR A 66 2.65 -8.85 17.98
N LYS A 67 3.23 -9.66 17.10
CA LYS A 67 4.59 -9.49 16.55
C LYS A 67 4.67 -8.45 15.43
N TRP A 68 3.70 -7.56 15.38
CA TRP A 68 3.54 -6.58 14.32
C TRP A 68 3.11 -5.22 14.85
N TYR A 69 3.34 -4.18 14.06
CA TYR A 69 3.13 -2.79 14.40
C TYR A 69 2.25 -2.12 13.34
N LEU A 70 1.33 -1.29 13.79
CA LEU A 70 0.50 -0.44 12.95
C LEU A 70 1.02 0.99 13.00
N LEU A 71 1.28 1.59 11.83
CA LEU A 71 1.71 2.98 11.72
C LEU A 71 0.81 3.75 10.75
N VAL A 72 0.52 4.99 11.10
CA VAL A 72 -0.17 5.95 10.23
C VAL A 72 0.72 7.14 9.94
N SER A 73 0.54 7.75 8.77
CA SER A 73 1.44 8.78 8.24
C SER A 73 1.20 10.18 8.82
N ASP A 74 0.08 10.42 9.48
CA ASP A 74 -0.32 11.76 9.94
C ASP A 74 -1.06 11.73 11.28
N ALA A 75 -1.03 12.86 11.98
CA ALA A 75 -1.60 13.01 13.31
C ALA A 75 -3.14 12.99 13.30
N ILE A 76 -3.77 13.39 12.20
CA ILE A 76 -5.22 13.48 12.07
C ILE A 76 -5.80 12.07 12.08
N THR A 77 -5.22 11.18 11.28
CA THR A 77 -5.56 9.75 11.26
C THR A 77 -5.38 9.13 12.64
N ALA A 78 -4.25 9.38 13.31
CA ALA A 78 -4.00 8.82 14.64
C ALA A 78 -5.03 9.31 15.67
N LEU A 79 -5.39 10.59 15.62
CA LEU A 79 -6.43 11.18 16.47
C LEU A 79 -7.81 10.62 16.14
N GLN A 80 -8.11 10.38 14.86
CA GLN A 80 -9.37 9.78 14.43
C GLN A 80 -9.54 8.38 15.01
N CYS A 81 -8.50 7.53 14.99
CA CYS A 81 -8.55 6.21 15.63
C CYS A 81 -8.96 6.29 17.11
N ILE A 82 -8.45 7.29 17.84
CA ILE A 82 -8.79 7.52 19.25
C ILE A 82 -10.23 8.01 19.39
N ARG A 83 -10.64 9.01 18.59
CA ARG A 83 -11.95 9.68 18.70
C ARG A 83 -13.11 8.76 18.34
N GLU A 84 -12.95 7.97 17.29
CA GLU A 84 -13.96 7.01 16.82
C GLU A 84 -13.98 5.72 17.66
N GLY A 85 -13.03 5.57 18.60
CA GLY A 85 -12.94 4.39 19.45
C GLY A 85 -12.66 3.11 18.66
N TRP A 86 -11.96 3.20 17.52
CA TRP A 86 -11.63 2.03 16.71
C TRP A 86 -10.79 1.03 17.52
N GLY A 87 -11.20 -0.23 17.56
CA GLY A 87 -10.61 -1.23 18.45
C GLY A 87 -11.62 -2.28 18.91
N PRO A 88 -11.30 -3.07 19.94
CA PRO A 88 -10.22 -2.88 20.90
C PRO A 88 -8.87 -3.45 20.47
N THR A 89 -8.76 -4.16 19.35
CA THR A 89 -7.49 -4.72 18.88
C THR A 89 -6.90 -3.92 17.72
N LEU A 90 -5.60 -4.05 17.49
CA LEU A 90 -4.92 -3.53 16.30
C LEU A 90 -5.57 -4.08 15.02
N LYS A 91 -6.06 -5.32 15.05
CA LYS A 91 -6.80 -5.91 13.92
C LYS A 91 -8.04 -5.05 13.60
N ASP A 92 -8.86 -4.73 14.59
CA ASP A 92 -10.09 -3.94 14.40
C ASP A 92 -9.79 -2.53 13.87
N ILE A 93 -8.71 -1.91 14.36
CA ILE A 93 -8.25 -0.59 13.89
C ILE A 93 -7.81 -0.67 12.42
N THR A 94 -7.01 -1.67 12.07
CA THR A 94 -6.55 -1.87 10.68
C THR A 94 -7.72 -2.07 9.72
N ILE A 95 -8.72 -2.87 10.12
CA ILE A 95 -9.93 -3.07 9.32
C ILE A 95 -10.70 -1.76 9.16
N SER A 96 -10.81 -0.97 10.23
CA SER A 96 -11.50 0.33 10.20
C SER A 96 -10.79 1.31 9.23
N LEU A 97 -9.46 1.42 9.32
CA LEU A 97 -8.65 2.22 8.39
C LEU A 97 -8.80 1.77 6.94
N ALA A 98 -8.75 0.45 6.72
CA ALA A 98 -8.97 -0.16 5.41
C ALA A 98 -10.42 -0.05 4.92
N SER A 99 -11.40 0.22 5.78
CA SER A 99 -12.79 0.37 5.34
C SER A 99 -13.07 1.77 4.77
N ILE A 100 -12.20 2.73 5.05
CA ILE A 100 -12.36 4.13 4.62
C ILE A 100 -11.23 4.62 3.69
N GLY A 101 -10.32 3.73 3.30
CA GLY A 101 -9.25 4.03 2.34
C GLY A 101 -8.17 4.96 2.86
N VAL A 102 -7.87 4.87 4.17
CA VAL A 102 -6.74 5.57 4.77
C VAL A 102 -5.44 4.83 4.44
N ASN A 103 -4.37 5.60 4.21
CA ASN A 103 -3.03 5.04 4.06
C ASN A 103 -2.42 4.72 5.43
N PHE A 104 -1.97 3.47 5.61
CA PHE A 104 -1.30 3.01 6.81
C PHE A 104 -0.26 1.93 6.46
N HIS A 105 0.54 1.57 7.46
CA HIS A 105 1.64 0.63 7.32
C HIS A 105 1.54 -0.47 8.37
N ILE A 106 1.76 -1.71 7.93
CA ILE A 106 1.84 -2.89 8.79
C ILE A 106 3.26 -3.44 8.75
N PHE A 107 3.94 -3.38 9.88
CA PHE A 107 5.29 -3.94 10.04
C PHE A 107 5.25 -5.21 10.85
N LYS A 108 5.93 -6.27 10.43
CA LYS A 108 6.11 -7.50 11.21
C LYS A 108 7.56 -7.70 11.59
N THR A 109 7.81 -8.31 12.74
CA THR A 109 9.15 -8.82 13.06
C THR A 109 9.43 -10.03 12.17
N PRO A 110 10.59 -10.11 11.50
CA PRO A 110 10.87 -11.19 10.56
C PRO A 110 10.96 -12.54 11.27
N PRO A 111 10.50 -13.62 10.62
CA PRO A 111 10.74 -14.95 11.13
C PRO A 111 12.24 -15.28 11.14
N THR A 112 12.65 -16.08 12.14
CA THR A 112 13.99 -16.65 12.24
C THR A 112 13.87 -18.18 12.12
N PRO A 113 14.55 -18.84 11.15
CA PRO A 113 15.43 -18.28 10.12
C PRO A 113 14.68 -17.46 9.06
N ARG A 114 15.41 -16.60 8.33
CA ARG A 114 14.80 -15.80 7.25
C ARG A 114 14.25 -16.74 6.17
N PRO A 115 12.98 -16.60 5.75
CA PRO A 115 12.43 -17.38 4.67
C PRO A 115 13.19 -17.10 3.37
N HIS A 116 13.30 -18.11 2.51
CA HIS A 116 13.72 -17.92 1.13
C HIS A 116 12.71 -17.01 0.45
N ILE A 117 13.18 -15.96 -0.23
CA ILE A 117 12.34 -15.07 -1.02
C ILE A 117 12.06 -15.78 -2.35
N PRO A 118 10.84 -16.25 -2.62
CA PRO A 118 10.52 -16.83 -3.91
C PRO A 118 10.57 -15.74 -4.98
N ILE A 119 10.97 -16.12 -6.19
CA ILE A 119 10.85 -15.24 -7.36
C ILE A 119 9.37 -15.01 -7.60
N VAL A 120 8.93 -13.76 -7.42
CA VAL A 120 7.58 -13.36 -7.76
C VAL A 120 7.42 -13.46 -9.28
N LEU A 121 6.60 -14.39 -9.74
CA LEU A 121 6.12 -14.36 -11.10
C LEU A 121 5.17 -13.16 -11.21
N HIS A 122 5.65 -12.08 -11.83
CA HIS A 122 4.78 -10.97 -12.16
C HIS A 122 3.61 -11.50 -13.01
N PRO A 123 2.37 -11.12 -12.69
CA PRO A 123 1.26 -11.40 -13.58
C PRO A 123 1.59 -10.90 -14.98
N PRO A 124 1.03 -11.52 -16.04
CA PRO A 124 1.18 -10.96 -17.38
C PRO A 124 0.75 -9.50 -17.34
N ILE A 125 1.71 -8.60 -17.53
CA ILE A 125 1.44 -7.19 -17.71
C ILE A 125 0.44 -7.06 -18.86
N LEU A 126 -0.41 -6.03 -18.81
CA LEU A 126 -1.26 -5.67 -19.96
C LEU A 126 -0.45 -5.62 -21.25
N GLY A 127 0.82 -5.26 -21.12
CA GLY A 127 1.87 -5.57 -22.07
C GLY A 127 2.23 -4.36 -22.91
N TYR A 128 3.25 -4.57 -23.73
CA TYR A 128 3.66 -3.61 -24.71
C TYR A 128 2.64 -3.57 -25.85
N ARG A 129 2.47 -2.40 -26.44
CA ARG A 129 1.55 -2.12 -27.53
C ARG A 129 2.26 -1.34 -28.61
N ASN A 130 1.88 -1.62 -29.86
CA ASN A 130 2.44 -0.93 -31.01
C ASN A 130 2.10 0.55 -30.97
N GLN A 131 2.92 1.34 -31.65
CA GLN A 131 2.67 2.76 -31.87
C GLN A 131 1.24 2.98 -32.39
N ASN A 132 0.59 4.04 -31.90
CA ASN A 132 -0.80 4.43 -32.20
C ASN A 132 -1.90 3.51 -31.64
N TYR A 133 -1.55 2.51 -30.82
CA TYR A 133 -2.57 1.73 -30.11
C TYR A 133 -3.41 2.63 -29.20
N THR A 134 -4.72 2.50 -29.30
CA THR A 134 -5.67 3.24 -28.46
C THR A 134 -6.48 2.24 -27.65
N PRO A 135 -6.34 2.22 -26.31
CA PRO A 135 -7.14 1.34 -25.45
C PRO A 135 -8.64 1.59 -25.61
N THR A 136 -9.42 0.51 -25.67
CA THR A 136 -10.87 0.54 -25.83
C THR A 136 -11.59 0.04 -24.57
N THR A 137 -12.90 0.24 -24.49
CA THR A 137 -13.74 -0.39 -23.45
C THR A 137 -13.60 -1.91 -23.43
N GLY A 138 -13.43 -2.55 -24.60
CA GLY A 138 -13.17 -3.99 -24.68
C GLY A 138 -11.85 -4.40 -24.01
N ASP A 139 -10.80 -3.58 -24.17
CA ASP A 139 -9.52 -3.79 -23.48
C ASP A 139 -9.66 -3.60 -21.96
N TYR A 140 -10.47 -2.63 -21.54
CA TYR A 140 -10.77 -2.43 -20.13
C TYR A 140 -11.47 -3.64 -19.50
N LEU A 141 -12.47 -4.22 -20.17
CA LEU A 141 -13.22 -5.37 -19.67
C LEU A 141 -12.37 -6.64 -19.59
N LYS A 142 -11.60 -6.95 -20.65
CA LYS A 142 -10.62 -8.07 -20.61
C LYS A 142 -9.65 -7.91 -19.45
N TYR A 143 -9.25 -6.67 -19.16
CA TYR A 143 -8.37 -6.40 -18.04
C TYR A 143 -9.03 -6.66 -16.68
N VAL A 144 -10.31 -6.29 -16.49
CA VAL A 144 -11.05 -6.58 -15.25
C VAL A 144 -10.98 -8.08 -14.91
N GLU A 145 -11.06 -8.96 -15.90
CA GLU A 145 -10.97 -10.40 -15.72
C GLU A 145 -9.60 -10.85 -15.19
N ILE A 146 -8.51 -10.40 -15.83
CA ILE A 146 -7.12 -10.69 -15.39
C ILE A 146 -6.90 -10.15 -13.96
N TRP A 147 -7.37 -8.94 -13.72
CA TRP A 147 -7.20 -8.22 -12.47
C TRP A 147 -7.90 -8.88 -11.28
N ASN A 148 -9.12 -9.41 -11.48
CA ASN A 148 -9.82 -10.20 -10.48
C ASN A 148 -9.00 -11.42 -10.00
N ALA A 149 -8.18 -12.00 -10.87
CA ALA A 149 -7.28 -13.09 -10.51
C ALA A 149 -6.03 -12.59 -9.76
N VAL A 150 -5.46 -11.45 -10.17
CA VAL A 150 -4.27 -10.86 -9.54
C VAL A 150 -4.57 -10.41 -8.11
N LEU A 151 -5.66 -9.68 -7.87
CA LEU A 151 -5.98 -9.17 -6.53
C LEU A 151 -6.23 -10.27 -5.50
N LYS A 152 -6.65 -11.46 -5.94
CA LYS A 152 -6.81 -12.62 -5.05
C LYS A 152 -5.48 -13.17 -4.53
N GLN A 153 -4.34 -12.75 -5.09
CA GLN A 153 -3.03 -13.11 -4.56
C GLN A 153 -2.80 -12.47 -3.18
N PRO A 154 -2.26 -13.20 -2.18
CA PRO A 154 -2.09 -12.69 -0.82
C PRO A 154 -1.35 -11.35 -0.73
N ARG A 155 -0.29 -11.17 -1.53
CA ARG A 155 0.51 -9.92 -1.56
C ARG A 155 -0.30 -8.69 -1.95
N CYS A 156 -1.32 -8.85 -2.80
CA CYS A 156 -2.14 -7.75 -3.27
C CYS A 156 -3.13 -7.24 -2.21
N ARG A 157 -3.27 -7.91 -1.06
CA ARG A 157 -4.04 -7.39 0.09
C ARG A 157 -3.40 -6.14 0.68
N THR A 158 -2.08 -5.94 0.53
CA THR A 158 -1.38 -4.71 0.97
C THR A 158 -1.87 -3.47 0.20
N THR A 159 -2.52 -3.66 -0.96
CA THR A 159 -3.19 -2.59 -1.72
C THR A 159 -4.24 -1.87 -0.86
N LEU A 160 -4.94 -2.58 0.04
CA LEU A 160 -5.90 -1.99 0.97
C LEU A 160 -5.24 -1.01 1.95
N ALA A 161 -3.97 -1.23 2.31
CA ALA A 161 -3.22 -0.36 3.20
C ALA A 161 -2.68 0.90 2.51
N ARG A 162 -2.63 0.94 1.17
CA ARG A 162 -2.08 2.08 0.42
C ARG A 162 -3.00 3.30 0.37
N GLY A 163 -4.29 3.12 0.68
CA GLY A 163 -5.30 4.17 0.55
C GLY A 163 -5.44 4.69 -0.89
N GLY A 164 -6.24 5.74 -1.07
CA GLY A 164 -6.37 6.42 -2.36
C GLY A 164 -6.86 5.54 -3.51
N ILE A 165 -6.34 5.76 -4.71
CA ILE A 165 -6.83 5.06 -5.92
C ILE A 165 -6.55 3.56 -5.88
N LEU A 166 -5.39 3.15 -5.37
CA LEU A 166 -5.07 1.73 -5.22
C LEU A 166 -6.08 1.02 -4.30
N TRP A 167 -6.41 1.64 -3.16
CA TRP A 167 -7.45 1.13 -2.27
C TRP A 167 -8.82 1.06 -2.96
N CYS A 168 -9.22 2.12 -3.67
CA CYS A 168 -10.52 2.16 -4.36
C CYS A 168 -10.66 0.99 -5.33
N LEU A 169 -9.60 0.72 -6.09
CA LEU A 169 -9.57 -0.41 -7.00
C LEU A 169 -9.63 -1.73 -6.20
N ALA A 170 -8.81 -1.88 -5.16
CA ALA A 170 -8.84 -3.10 -4.33
C ALA A 170 -10.24 -3.44 -3.78
N MET A 171 -11.01 -2.42 -3.36
CA MET A 171 -12.35 -2.57 -2.78
C MET A 171 -13.41 -3.14 -3.73
N GLU A 172 -13.18 -3.15 -5.03
CA GLU A 172 -14.07 -3.79 -5.99
C GLU A 172 -14.03 -5.34 -5.89
N VAL A 173 -12.97 -5.92 -5.30
CA VAL A 173 -12.75 -7.38 -5.21
C VAL A 173 -12.46 -7.87 -3.80
N LEU A 174 -11.76 -7.07 -3.01
CA LEU A 174 -11.29 -7.46 -1.68
C LEU A 174 -12.21 -6.95 -0.59
N ASP A 175 -12.43 -7.79 0.41
CA ASP A 175 -13.03 -7.38 1.67
C ASP A 175 -11.97 -6.65 2.53
N PRO A 176 -12.29 -5.50 3.15
CA PRO A 176 -11.36 -4.77 4.04
C PRO A 176 -10.74 -5.65 5.11
N SER A 177 -11.46 -6.65 5.63
CA SER A 177 -10.95 -7.53 6.69
C SER A 177 -9.77 -8.38 6.24
N SER A 178 -9.62 -8.63 4.93
CA SER A 178 -8.51 -9.42 4.38
C SER A 178 -7.14 -8.74 4.54
N VAL A 179 -7.09 -7.43 4.84
CA VAL A 179 -5.83 -6.69 5.04
C VAL A 179 -5.00 -7.21 6.22
N VAL A 180 -5.64 -7.90 7.17
CA VAL A 180 -4.96 -8.45 8.35
C VAL A 180 -4.47 -9.88 8.13
N ASP A 181 -4.96 -10.54 7.08
CA ASP A 181 -4.55 -11.88 6.63
C ASP A 181 -3.38 -11.80 5.65
N LEU A 182 -2.46 -10.88 5.89
CA LEU A 182 -1.20 -10.84 5.17
C LEU A 182 -0.34 -12.00 5.69
N ASP A 183 -0.23 -13.06 4.90
CA ASP A 183 0.69 -14.17 5.11
C ASP A 183 2.04 -13.82 4.45
N PHE A 184 3.00 -13.47 5.30
CA PHE A 184 4.33 -12.99 4.92
C PHE A 184 5.27 -14.16 4.55
N SER A 185 4.80 -15.41 4.68
CA SER A 185 5.63 -16.60 4.44
C SER A 185 5.90 -16.88 2.97
N GLN A 186 5.16 -16.26 2.03
CA GLN A 186 5.17 -16.70 0.64
C GLN A 186 5.53 -15.69 -0.46
N ASN A 187 5.63 -14.36 -0.29
CA ASN A 187 5.85 -13.48 -1.46
C ASN A 187 6.25 -12.02 -1.15
N GLU A 188 7.39 -11.78 -0.51
CA GLU A 188 7.67 -10.44 0.01
C GLU A 188 8.78 -9.70 -0.70
N HIS A 189 8.39 -8.61 -1.36
CA HIS A 189 9.27 -7.45 -1.52
C HIS A 189 9.48 -6.86 -0.13
N ILE A 190 10.62 -7.20 0.45
CA ILE A 190 11.05 -6.76 1.77
C ILE A 190 11.57 -5.32 1.62
N VAL A 191 10.81 -4.35 2.08
CA VAL A 191 11.37 -3.02 2.36
C VAL A 191 11.90 -3.03 3.78
N HIS A 192 13.21 -2.79 3.92
CA HIS A 192 13.88 -2.68 5.20
C HIS A 192 13.51 -1.37 5.89
N TYR A 193 13.02 -1.47 7.12
CA TYR A 193 12.86 -0.31 7.99
C TYR A 193 14.01 -0.24 8.98
N PRO A 194 14.83 0.83 8.96
CA PRO A 194 15.82 1.09 9.99
C PRO A 194 15.07 1.58 11.21
N THR A 195 14.70 0.64 12.07
CA THR A 195 14.79 0.93 13.50
C THR A 195 16.27 0.85 13.88
N PRO A 196 16.71 1.40 15.02
CA PRO A 196 18.10 1.25 15.51
C PRO A 196 18.61 -0.20 15.59
N SER A 197 17.77 -1.21 15.34
CA SER A 197 18.09 -2.63 15.35
C SER A 197 17.75 -3.43 14.07
N ASN A 198 17.23 -2.81 12.99
CA ASN A 198 16.89 -3.51 11.72
C ASN A 198 15.90 -4.69 11.84
N LYS A 199 14.85 -4.61 12.69
CA LYS A 199 14.01 -5.77 13.07
C LYS A 199 12.62 -5.88 12.44
N CYS A 200 12.25 -5.12 11.41
CA CYS A 200 10.87 -5.15 10.90
C CYS A 200 10.78 -5.16 9.37
N TRP A 201 9.79 -5.90 8.84
CA TRP A 201 9.46 -6.05 7.41
C TRP A 201 8.03 -5.58 7.12
N GLU A 202 7.79 -5.08 5.91
CA GLU A 202 6.47 -4.75 5.37
C GLU A 202 6.33 -5.29 3.96
N THR A 203 5.17 -5.87 3.64
CA THR A 203 4.82 -6.32 2.30
C THR A 203 4.48 -5.09 1.45
N MET A 204 5.27 -4.84 0.41
CA MET A 204 5.07 -3.72 -0.50
C MET A 204 4.68 -4.17 -1.91
N LEU A 205 3.79 -3.41 -2.55
CA LEU A 205 3.55 -3.54 -3.99
C LEU A 205 4.80 -3.11 -4.75
N THR A 206 5.13 -3.88 -5.80
CA THR A 206 6.11 -3.44 -6.78
C THR A 206 5.52 -2.39 -7.71
N LYS A 207 6.40 -1.71 -8.45
CA LYS A 207 5.95 -0.83 -9.54
C LYS A 207 5.14 -1.58 -10.61
N ALA A 208 5.51 -2.83 -10.90
CA ALA A 208 4.74 -3.67 -11.82
C ALA A 208 3.32 -3.94 -11.28
N ASP A 209 3.17 -4.16 -9.97
CA ASP A 209 1.85 -4.34 -9.35
C ASP A 209 1.03 -3.06 -9.42
N GLU A 210 1.63 -1.91 -9.08
CA GLU A 210 0.94 -0.62 -9.16
C GLU A 210 0.52 -0.31 -10.61
N ASP A 211 1.37 -0.63 -11.59
CA ASP A 211 1.08 -0.43 -13.01
C ASP A 211 -0.02 -1.35 -13.52
N ILE A 212 -0.02 -2.61 -13.08
CA ILE A 212 -1.13 -3.54 -13.31
C ILE A 212 -2.39 -2.90 -12.72
N LEU A 213 -2.42 -2.63 -11.41
CA LEU A 213 -3.60 -2.07 -10.73
C LEU A 213 -4.16 -0.81 -11.43
N CYS A 214 -3.28 0.13 -11.81
CA CYS A 214 -3.68 1.37 -12.50
C CYS A 214 -3.98 1.19 -14.00
N ARG A 215 -3.85 -0.04 -14.52
CA ARG A 215 -4.15 -0.46 -15.90
C ARG A 215 -3.27 0.23 -16.92
N VAL A 216 -1.97 0.21 -16.68
CA VAL A 216 -0.96 0.85 -17.53
C VAL A 216 -0.68 0.00 -18.78
N TYR A 217 -0.75 0.65 -19.94
CA TYR A 217 -0.22 0.18 -21.22
C TYR A 217 1.12 0.85 -21.50
N TYR A 218 2.06 0.08 -22.03
CA TYR A 218 3.34 0.58 -22.51
C TYR A 218 3.28 0.65 -24.04
N ILE A 219 3.15 1.86 -24.59
CA ILE A 219 2.97 2.07 -26.03
C ILE A 219 4.29 2.53 -26.63
N TYR A 220 4.81 1.81 -27.63
CA TYR A 220 6.02 2.22 -28.33
C TYR A 220 5.84 3.55 -29.04
N THR A 221 6.82 4.45 -28.91
CA THR A 221 6.77 5.79 -29.53
C THR A 221 7.24 5.79 -30.99
N GLY A 222 7.73 4.65 -31.49
CA GLY A 222 8.36 4.53 -32.81
C GLY A 222 9.86 4.84 -32.81
N ASN A 223 10.42 5.30 -31.68
CA ASN A 223 11.85 5.61 -31.53
C ASN A 223 12.58 4.48 -30.78
N GLY A 224 12.86 3.39 -31.49
CA GLY A 224 13.52 2.21 -30.91
C GLY A 224 12.67 1.56 -29.81
N GLU A 225 13.28 1.28 -28.65
CA GLU A 225 12.61 0.66 -27.50
C GLU A 225 11.87 1.66 -26.59
N GLN A 226 11.86 2.96 -26.94
CA GLN A 226 11.18 3.98 -26.15
C GLN A 226 9.67 3.72 -26.10
N THR A 227 9.11 3.81 -24.89
CA THR A 227 7.66 3.68 -24.66
C THR A 227 7.10 4.88 -23.91
N THR A 228 5.82 5.12 -24.11
CA THR A 228 5.00 5.99 -23.27
C THR A 228 4.04 5.15 -22.43
N GLN A 229 3.64 5.66 -21.27
CA GLN A 229 2.72 5.01 -20.35
C GLN A 229 1.35 5.66 -20.44
N VAL A 230 0.33 4.85 -20.70
CA VAL A 230 -1.07 5.29 -20.78
C VAL A 230 -1.88 4.43 -19.81
N SER A 231 -2.76 5.01 -19.00
CA SER A 231 -3.41 4.28 -17.90
C SER A 231 -4.85 4.71 -17.66
N TRP A 232 -5.76 3.75 -17.48
CA TRP A 232 -7.17 4.03 -17.19
C TRP A 232 -7.40 4.76 -15.88
N TRP A 233 -6.57 4.47 -14.88
CA TRP A 233 -6.61 5.13 -13.58
C TRP A 233 -5.28 5.84 -13.31
N PRO A 234 -5.29 7.00 -12.63
CA PRO A 234 -4.06 7.68 -12.30
C PRO A 234 -3.19 6.80 -11.42
N LYS A 235 -1.88 6.80 -11.63
CA LYS A 235 -0.92 6.16 -10.73
C LYS A 235 -1.01 6.74 -9.33
N GLN A 236 -0.67 5.98 -8.29
CA GLN A 236 -0.79 6.41 -6.89
C GLN A 236 -0.06 7.73 -6.62
N ASN A 237 1.14 7.92 -7.18
CA ASN A 237 1.90 9.15 -7.05
C ASN A 237 1.24 10.36 -7.76
N VAL A 238 0.51 10.13 -8.85
CA VAL A 238 -0.28 11.15 -9.56
C VAL A 238 -1.55 11.46 -8.75
N TRP A 239 -2.25 10.44 -8.26
CA TRP A 239 -3.42 10.58 -7.39
C TRP A 239 -3.10 11.40 -6.14
N ALA A 240 -2.00 11.07 -5.46
CA ALA A 240 -1.55 11.75 -4.23
C ALA A 240 -1.29 13.25 -4.40
N ARG A 241 -1.07 13.72 -5.65
CA ARG A 241 -0.87 15.15 -5.97
C ARG A 241 -2.15 15.85 -6.41
N LYS A 242 -3.25 15.12 -6.62
CA LYS A 242 -4.55 15.71 -6.98
C LYS A 242 -5.23 16.27 -5.72
N GLY A 243 -6.01 17.34 -5.90
CA GLY A 243 -6.76 17.97 -4.80
C GLY A 243 -7.81 17.08 -4.12
N LEU A 244 -8.20 15.96 -4.74
CA LEU A 244 -9.10 14.96 -4.13
C LEU A 244 -8.41 14.07 -3.09
N SER A 245 -7.07 14.03 -3.07
CA SER A 245 -6.32 13.22 -2.11
C SER A 245 -6.23 13.92 -0.75
N THR A 246 -7.21 13.66 0.12
CA THR A 246 -7.33 14.31 1.45
C THR A 246 -6.90 13.41 2.62
N GLY A 247 -6.32 12.25 2.33
CA GLY A 247 -5.84 11.27 3.32
C GLY A 247 -6.76 10.06 3.52
N TYR A 248 -8.03 10.15 3.09
CA TYR A 248 -8.99 9.04 3.07
C TYR A 248 -9.91 9.14 1.85
N TRP A 249 -10.73 8.11 1.61
CA TRP A 249 -11.63 8.07 0.47
C TRP A 249 -12.97 8.75 0.76
N THR A 250 -13.13 9.98 0.26
CA THR A 250 -14.33 10.79 0.48
C THR A 250 -15.47 10.44 -0.48
N ALA A 251 -16.67 10.99 -0.23
CA ALA A 251 -17.78 10.92 -1.17
C ALA A 251 -17.43 11.51 -2.55
N GLN A 252 -16.68 12.60 -2.60
CA GLN A 252 -16.21 13.20 -3.86
C GLN A 252 -15.24 12.28 -4.61
N CYS A 253 -14.37 11.55 -3.90
CA CYS A 253 -13.52 10.54 -4.52
C CYS A 253 -14.36 9.43 -5.16
N LYS A 254 -15.42 8.99 -4.47
CA LYS A 254 -16.36 7.98 -4.98
C LYS A 254 -17.11 8.48 -6.22
N GLU A 255 -17.63 9.70 -6.20
CA GLU A 255 -18.29 10.32 -7.36
C GLU A 255 -17.34 10.42 -8.57
N TRP A 256 -16.11 10.89 -8.35
CA TRP A 256 -15.09 10.96 -9.39
C TRP A 256 -14.79 9.59 -9.99
N TYR A 257 -14.62 8.57 -9.15
CA TYR A 257 -14.35 7.21 -9.61
C TYR A 257 -15.53 6.62 -10.38
N GLN A 258 -16.76 6.76 -9.87
CA GLN A 258 -17.97 6.28 -10.53
C GLN A 258 -18.20 6.97 -11.89
N PHE A 259 -17.95 8.27 -11.97
CA PHE A 259 -18.00 9.02 -13.22
C PHE A 259 -16.95 8.53 -14.23
N GLY A 260 -15.72 8.31 -13.77
CA GLY A 260 -14.65 7.74 -14.60
C GLY A 260 -15.03 6.36 -15.13
N LEU A 261 -15.48 5.47 -14.26
CA LEU A 261 -15.91 4.11 -14.63
C LEU A 261 -17.04 4.15 -15.67
N LYS A 262 -18.07 4.97 -15.45
CA LYS A 262 -19.16 5.15 -16.41
C LYS A 262 -18.65 5.60 -17.78
N THR A 263 -17.77 6.59 -17.80
CA THR A 263 -17.21 7.15 -19.04
C THR A 263 -16.41 6.10 -19.81
N ILE A 264 -15.67 5.23 -19.11
CA ILE A 264 -14.93 4.11 -19.70
C ILE A 264 -15.90 3.07 -20.29
N LEU A 265 -16.93 2.69 -19.53
CA LEU A 265 -17.91 1.68 -19.96
C LEU A 265 -18.78 2.15 -21.14
N GLU A 266 -19.02 3.46 -21.26
CA GLU A 266 -19.72 4.06 -22.39
C GLU A 266 -18.82 4.31 -23.62
N GLY A 267 -17.52 4.01 -23.54
CA GLY A 267 -16.57 4.23 -24.64
C GLY A 267 -16.25 5.71 -24.90
N LYS A 268 -16.51 6.57 -23.93
CA LYS A 268 -16.29 8.03 -24.01
C LYS A 268 -14.98 8.48 -23.37
N ALA A 269 -14.25 7.56 -22.76
CA ALA A 269 -13.00 7.87 -22.08
C ALA A 269 -11.85 7.99 -23.09
N HIS A 270 -11.06 9.04 -22.94
CA HIS A 270 -9.82 9.26 -23.68
C HIS A 270 -8.66 9.23 -22.69
N LEU A 271 -7.60 8.52 -23.04
CA LEU A 271 -6.40 8.34 -22.21
C LEU A 271 -5.21 9.15 -22.73
#